data_AF-A0A690LRV3-F1
#
_entry.id   AF-A0A690LRV3-F1
#
_cell.length_a   1.000
_cell.length_b   1.000
_cell.length_c   1.000
_cell.angle_alpha   90.00
_cell.angle_beta   90.00
_cell.angle_gamma   90.00
#
_symmetry.space_group_name_H-M   'P 1'
#
loop_
_entity.id
_entity.type
_entity.pdbx_description
1 polymer ?
#
loop_
_entity_poly.entity_id
_entity_poly.type
_entity_poly.pdbx_seq_one_letter_code
_entity_poly.pdbx_strand_id
1 'polypeptide(L)'
;PYAFLGAILLFIGWLGFNAGSAGEMNDIAINAFIVSIISAACGFLSWVVLEWFIHKKPTILGGLSGLVAGLVGITPACGYVDIYASLVIGALSSVFCYFGLSFIKYKLKWDDSLDAFSLHGIGGIWGGIATGLFASAKVNPNVIAQNALGEGFFISGSLELLKEQFFAIVICVVLSALVSFIIFKIISCFTDLRVKEEVEQKGLDVSLHGEKAYTLA
;
A
#
# COMPACT_ATOMS: atom_id res chain seq x y z
N PRO A 1 9.51 17.86 -6.42
CA PRO A 1 9.91 17.25 -7.73
C PRO A 1 10.34 15.79 -7.63
N TYR A 2 11.29 15.45 -6.74
CA TYR A 2 11.76 14.06 -6.59
C TYR A 2 10.67 13.07 -6.15
N ALA A 3 9.79 13.46 -5.23
CA ALA A 3 8.64 12.62 -4.83
C ALA A 3 7.71 12.30 -6.03
N PHE A 4 7.52 13.27 -6.94
CA PHE A 4 6.74 13.06 -8.15
C PHE A 4 7.43 12.08 -9.11
N LEU A 5 8.74 12.27 -9.35
CA LEU A 5 9.53 11.32 -10.16
C LEU A 5 9.46 9.91 -9.57
N GLY A 6 9.68 9.78 -8.26
CA GLY A 6 9.58 8.50 -7.55
C GLY A 6 8.20 7.86 -7.70
N ALA A 7 7.12 8.63 -7.56
CA ALA A 7 5.78 8.12 -7.72
C ALA A 7 5.46 7.65 -9.16
N ILE A 8 5.98 8.32 -10.18
CA ILE A 8 5.83 7.88 -11.58
C ILE A 8 6.62 6.58 -11.84
N LEU A 9 7.85 6.48 -11.33
CA LEU A 9 8.63 5.25 -11.43
C LEU A 9 7.95 4.09 -10.71
N LEU A 10 7.43 4.35 -9.50
CA LEU A 10 6.63 3.38 -8.75
C LEU A 10 5.40 2.97 -9.55
N PHE A 11 4.62 3.92 -10.07
CA PHE A 11 3.42 3.62 -10.85
C PHE A 11 3.72 2.71 -12.05
N ILE A 12 4.70 3.07 -12.88
CA ILE A 12 5.08 2.28 -14.06
C ILE A 12 5.59 0.90 -13.64
N GLY A 13 6.47 0.84 -12.63
CA GLY A 13 6.98 -0.43 -12.09
C GLY A 13 5.88 -1.31 -11.51
N TRP A 14 4.87 -0.72 -10.88
CA TRP A 14 3.75 -1.44 -10.27
C TRP A 14 2.86 -2.15 -11.29
N LEU A 15 2.75 -1.59 -12.50
CA LEU A 15 2.02 -2.25 -13.58
C LEU A 15 2.68 -3.58 -13.95
N GLY A 16 4.03 -3.60 -13.98
CA GLY A 16 4.79 -4.84 -14.14
C GLY A 16 4.72 -5.75 -12.91
N PHE A 17 4.72 -5.19 -11.70
CA PHE A 17 4.59 -5.94 -10.44
C PHE A 17 3.26 -6.73 -10.40
N ASN A 18 2.14 -6.07 -10.67
CA ASN A 18 0.81 -6.68 -10.61
C ASN A 18 0.53 -7.57 -11.83
N ALA A 19 0.78 -7.10 -13.05
CA ALA A 19 0.52 -7.90 -14.26
C ALA A 19 1.47 -9.10 -14.36
N GLY A 20 2.75 -8.92 -14.01
CA GLY A 20 3.76 -9.98 -14.02
C GLY A 20 3.52 -11.07 -12.98
N SER A 21 2.76 -10.78 -11.93
CA SER A 21 2.37 -11.78 -10.92
C SER A 21 1.44 -12.87 -11.48
N ALA A 22 0.87 -12.69 -12.68
CA ALA A 22 0.18 -13.77 -13.38
C ALA A 22 1.13 -14.87 -13.89
N GLY A 23 2.43 -14.60 -14.01
CA GLY A 23 3.45 -15.58 -14.42
C GLY A 23 3.51 -15.89 -15.92
N GLU A 24 2.52 -15.45 -16.68
CA GLU A 24 2.43 -15.62 -18.14
C GLU A 24 1.60 -14.50 -18.77
N MET A 25 1.63 -14.40 -20.10
CA MET A 25 0.82 -13.43 -20.85
C MET A 25 -0.57 -14.02 -21.14
N ASN A 26 -1.54 -13.74 -20.26
CA ASN A 26 -2.92 -14.21 -20.36
C ASN A 26 -3.93 -13.11 -19.96
N ASP A 27 -5.22 -13.45 -19.97
CA ASP A 27 -6.29 -12.50 -19.63
C ASP A 27 -6.23 -12.00 -18.17
N ILE A 28 -5.71 -12.80 -17.24
CA ILE A 28 -5.50 -12.41 -15.84
C ILE A 28 -4.43 -11.31 -15.78
N ALA A 29 -3.32 -11.45 -16.52
CA ALA A 29 -2.27 -10.44 -16.60
C ALA A 29 -2.79 -9.11 -17.17
N ILE A 30 -3.58 -9.18 -18.25
CA ILE A 30 -4.21 -8.01 -18.89
C ILE A 30 -5.18 -7.33 -17.93
N ASN A 31 -6.03 -8.12 -17.24
CA ASN A 31 -6.96 -7.60 -16.24
C ASN A 31 -6.20 -6.90 -15.10
N ALA A 32 -5.19 -7.56 -14.52
CA ALA A 32 -4.37 -7.03 -13.44
C ALA A 32 -3.71 -5.70 -13.81
N PHE A 33 -3.22 -5.55 -15.05
CA PHE A 33 -2.69 -4.29 -15.57
C PHE A 33 -3.75 -3.17 -15.55
N ILE A 34 -4.96 -3.44 -16.06
CA ILE A 34 -6.04 -2.47 -16.17
C ILE A 34 -6.55 -2.04 -14.80
N VAL A 35 -6.88 -2.99 -13.92
CA VAL A 35 -7.42 -2.67 -12.59
C VAL A 35 -6.40 -1.96 -11.71
N SER A 36 -5.10 -2.16 -11.95
CA SER A 36 -4.02 -1.42 -11.28
C SER A 36 -4.04 0.06 -11.62
N ILE A 37 -4.20 0.40 -12.91
CA ILE A 37 -4.30 1.81 -13.36
C ILE A 37 -5.55 2.47 -12.76
N ILE A 38 -6.68 1.77 -12.81
CA ILE A 38 -7.96 2.30 -12.34
C ILE A 38 -7.91 2.53 -10.83
N SER A 39 -7.42 1.56 -10.05
CA SER A 39 -7.29 1.70 -8.60
C SER A 39 -6.35 2.84 -8.22
N ALA A 40 -5.21 2.98 -8.91
CA ALA A 40 -4.27 4.08 -8.71
C ALA A 40 -4.92 5.45 -8.96
N ALA A 41 -5.68 5.59 -10.05
CA ALA A 41 -6.38 6.81 -10.39
C ALA A 41 -7.48 7.14 -9.36
N CYS A 42 -8.26 6.14 -8.94
CA CYS A 42 -9.28 6.31 -7.90
C CYS A 42 -8.67 6.68 -6.55
N GLY A 43 -7.54 6.08 -6.18
CA GLY A 43 -6.81 6.42 -4.96
C GLY A 43 -6.31 7.86 -4.98
N PHE A 44 -5.71 8.30 -6.10
CA PHE A 44 -5.27 9.68 -6.31
C PHE A 44 -6.43 10.67 -6.15
N LEU A 45 -7.54 10.44 -6.88
CA LEU A 45 -8.69 11.34 -6.85
C LEU A 45 -9.36 11.36 -5.48
N SER A 46 -9.50 10.21 -4.83
CA SER A 46 -10.08 10.09 -3.48
C SER A 46 -9.30 10.94 -2.46
N TRP A 47 -7.96 10.89 -2.51
CA TRP A 47 -7.13 11.69 -1.60
C TRP A 47 -7.26 13.19 -1.89
N VAL A 48 -7.19 13.59 -3.17
CA VAL A 48 -7.35 14.99 -3.58
C VAL A 48 -8.70 15.53 -3.14
N VAL A 49 -9.77 14.74 -3.29
CA VAL A 49 -11.11 15.11 -2.84
C VAL A 49 -11.18 15.25 -1.32
N LEU A 50 -10.58 14.33 -0.56
CA LEU A 50 -10.51 14.42 0.90
C LEU A 50 -9.79 15.69 1.37
N GLU A 51 -8.61 15.99 0.81
CA GLU A 51 -7.88 17.22 1.12
C GLU A 51 -8.67 18.48 0.73
N TRP A 52 -9.41 18.43 -0.38
CA TRP A 52 -10.29 19.52 -0.77
C TRP A 52 -11.40 19.75 0.26
N PHE A 53 -12.02 18.69 0.78
CA PHE A 53 -13.09 18.82 1.76
C PHE A 53 -12.58 19.29 3.12
N ILE A 54 -11.46 18.74 3.59
CA ILE A 54 -10.93 18.94 4.94
C ILE A 54 -10.05 20.20 5.02
N HIS A 55 -9.14 20.39 4.06
CA HIS A 55 -8.13 21.46 4.09
C HIS A 55 -8.38 22.58 3.07
N LYS A 56 -9.36 22.41 2.17
CA LYS A 56 -9.69 23.37 1.07
C LYS A 56 -8.55 23.62 0.09
N LYS A 57 -7.46 22.86 0.18
CA LYS A 57 -6.23 23.01 -0.60
C LYS A 57 -5.63 21.63 -0.85
N PRO A 58 -5.93 20.98 -1.98
CA PRO A 58 -5.28 19.72 -2.32
C PRO A 58 -3.80 19.95 -2.63
N THR A 59 -2.99 18.94 -2.33
CA THR A 59 -1.55 18.95 -2.56
C THR A 59 -1.19 17.86 -3.57
N ILE A 60 -0.11 18.10 -4.34
CA ILE A 60 0.43 17.05 -5.21
C ILE A 60 0.96 15.88 -4.38
N LEU A 61 1.62 16.14 -3.25
CA LEU A 61 2.10 15.07 -2.37
C LEU A 61 0.96 14.18 -1.88
N GLY A 62 -0.14 14.77 -1.43
CA GLY A 62 -1.34 14.04 -1.04
C GLY A 62 -1.91 13.19 -2.18
N GLY A 63 -2.06 13.79 -3.37
CA GLY A 63 -2.49 13.03 -4.55
C GLY A 63 -1.58 11.82 -4.85
N LEU A 64 -0.26 12.00 -4.77
CA LEU A 64 0.70 10.89 -4.96
C LEU A 64 0.61 9.83 -3.85
N SER A 65 0.38 10.23 -2.58
CA SER A 65 0.10 9.30 -1.49
C SER A 65 -1.17 8.50 -1.75
N GLY A 66 -2.23 9.14 -2.25
CA GLY A 66 -3.45 8.49 -2.70
C GLY A 66 -3.24 7.50 -3.84
N LEU A 67 -2.42 7.87 -4.83
CA LEU A 67 -2.04 6.99 -5.93
C LEU A 67 -1.36 5.71 -5.41
N VAL A 68 -0.38 5.86 -4.52
CA VAL A 68 0.33 4.73 -3.91
C VAL A 68 -0.62 3.90 -3.06
N ALA A 69 -1.48 4.51 -2.24
CA ALA A 69 -2.48 3.79 -1.47
C ALA A 69 -3.42 2.96 -2.36
N GLY A 70 -3.84 3.50 -3.51
CA GLY A 70 -4.64 2.76 -4.50
C GLY A 70 -3.90 1.57 -5.10
N LEU A 71 -2.61 1.73 -5.44
CA LEU A 71 -1.76 0.64 -5.93
C LEU A 71 -1.53 -0.44 -4.87
N VAL A 72 -1.25 -0.06 -3.63
CA VAL A 72 -1.11 -0.99 -2.49
C VAL A 72 -2.41 -1.77 -2.29
N GLY A 73 -3.55 -1.08 -2.26
CA GLY A 73 -4.85 -1.70 -1.99
C GLY A 73 -5.25 -2.73 -3.05
N ILE A 74 -4.93 -2.50 -4.33
CA ILE A 74 -5.30 -3.44 -5.40
C ILE A 74 -4.32 -4.61 -5.55
N THR A 75 -3.08 -4.51 -5.08
CA THR A 75 -2.07 -5.57 -5.23
C THR A 75 -2.52 -6.97 -4.82
N PRO A 76 -3.12 -7.20 -3.64
CA PRO A 76 -3.58 -8.55 -3.28
C PRO A 76 -4.81 -9.01 -4.07
N ALA A 77 -5.47 -8.12 -4.82
CA ALA A 77 -6.75 -8.35 -5.47
C ALA A 77 -6.66 -8.36 -7.00
N CYS A 78 -5.60 -7.80 -7.60
CA CYS A 78 -5.56 -7.43 -9.01
C CYS A 78 -5.73 -8.61 -9.99
N GLY A 79 -5.37 -9.82 -9.59
CA GLY A 79 -5.58 -11.03 -10.39
C GLY A 79 -6.92 -11.73 -10.17
N TYR A 80 -7.83 -11.13 -9.38
CA TYR A 80 -9.06 -11.78 -8.91
C TYR A 80 -10.31 -10.90 -9.01
N VAL A 81 -10.18 -9.59 -9.19
CA VAL A 81 -11.32 -8.66 -9.10
C VAL A 81 -11.57 -7.93 -10.42
N ASP A 82 -12.82 -7.53 -10.63
CA ASP A 82 -13.19 -6.82 -11.84
C ASP A 82 -12.91 -5.30 -11.75
N ILE A 83 -13.22 -4.60 -12.84
CA ILE A 83 -13.04 -3.15 -12.95
C ILE A 83 -13.87 -2.41 -11.89
N TYR A 84 -15.09 -2.84 -11.59
CA TYR A 84 -15.97 -2.13 -10.66
C TYR A 84 -15.46 -2.24 -9.22
N ALA A 85 -15.01 -3.43 -8.83
CA ALA A 85 -14.35 -3.64 -7.55
C ALA A 85 -13.08 -2.78 -7.43
N SER A 86 -12.29 -2.65 -8.50
CA SER A 86 -11.05 -1.85 -8.47
C SER A 86 -11.27 -0.36 -8.16
N LEU A 87 -12.41 0.21 -8.58
CA LEU A 87 -12.79 1.59 -8.25
C LEU A 87 -12.95 1.75 -6.73
N VAL A 88 -13.69 0.82 -6.11
CA VAL A 88 -13.98 0.82 -4.67
C VAL A 88 -12.71 0.56 -3.88
N ILE A 89 -11.90 -0.40 -4.31
CA ILE A 89 -10.63 -0.75 -3.65
C ILE A 89 -9.71 0.45 -3.62
N GLY A 90 -9.47 1.11 -4.75
CA GLY A 90 -8.58 2.26 -4.83
C GLY A 90 -9.07 3.45 -4.02
N ALA A 91 -10.35 3.80 -4.16
CA ALA A 91 -10.94 4.93 -3.47
C ALA A 91 -10.92 4.75 -1.94
N LEU A 92 -11.34 3.57 -1.45
CA LEU A 92 -11.38 3.29 -0.01
C LEU A 92 -9.99 3.06 0.58
N SER A 93 -9.05 2.46 -0.16
CA SER A 93 -7.65 2.34 0.30
C SER A 93 -7.09 3.71 0.64
N SER A 94 -7.28 4.68 -0.25
CA SER A 94 -6.87 6.06 -0.05
C SER A 94 -7.55 6.72 1.16
N VAL A 95 -8.86 6.48 1.37
CA VAL A 95 -9.58 6.98 2.56
C VAL A 95 -9.01 6.39 3.85
N PHE A 96 -8.82 5.08 3.91
CA PHE A 96 -8.30 4.42 5.11
C PHE A 96 -6.86 4.85 5.40
N CYS A 97 -6.01 4.94 4.38
CA CYS A 97 -4.63 5.40 4.54
C CYS A 97 -4.56 6.88 4.97
N TYR A 98 -5.42 7.77 4.45
CA TYR A 98 -5.46 9.18 4.84
C TYR A 98 -5.81 9.36 6.32
N PHE A 99 -6.87 8.70 6.79
CA PHE A 99 -7.27 8.79 8.20
C PHE A 99 -6.32 8.02 9.11
N GLY A 100 -5.78 6.90 8.64
CA GLY A 100 -4.75 6.12 9.32
C GLY A 100 -3.48 6.95 9.58
N LEU A 101 -2.96 7.59 8.54
CA LEU A 101 -1.85 8.54 8.63
C LEU A 101 -2.13 9.61 9.67
N SER A 102 -3.29 10.26 9.56
CA SER A 102 -3.68 11.35 10.47
C SER A 102 -3.76 10.87 11.92
N PHE A 103 -4.30 9.68 12.15
CA PHE A 103 -4.39 9.08 13.49
C PHE A 103 -3.01 8.72 14.05
N ILE A 104 -2.17 8.06 13.25
CA ILE A 104 -0.84 7.61 13.67
C ILE A 104 0.06 8.80 14.00
N LYS A 105 0.15 9.78 13.10
CA LYS A 105 1.03 10.95 13.27
C LYS A 105 0.52 11.92 14.33
N TYR A 106 -0.76 12.30 14.29
CA TYR A 106 -1.24 13.39 15.15
C TYR A 106 -1.79 12.91 16.50
N LYS A 107 -2.35 11.69 16.57
CA LYS A 107 -2.93 11.16 17.81
C LYS A 107 -1.98 10.24 18.55
N LEU A 108 -1.34 9.29 17.86
CA LEU A 108 -0.37 8.37 18.48
C LEU A 108 1.04 8.98 18.58
N LYS A 109 1.34 10.02 17.79
CA LYS A 109 2.65 10.68 17.73
C LYS A 109 3.78 9.70 17.39
N TRP A 110 3.47 8.71 16.56
CA TRP A 110 4.46 7.78 16.05
C TRP A 110 5.21 8.42 14.88
N ASP A 111 6.53 8.27 14.88
CA ASP A 111 7.42 8.73 13.82
C ASP A 111 7.39 7.74 12.65
N ASP A 112 6.26 7.69 11.93
CA ASP A 112 6.16 7.02 10.62
C ASP A 112 6.70 7.98 9.55
N SER A 113 8.03 8.14 9.52
CA SER A 113 8.70 9.27 8.87
C SER A 113 8.33 9.43 7.38
N LEU A 114 8.10 8.31 6.68
CA LEU A 114 7.75 8.27 5.25
C LEU A 114 6.31 7.81 5.00
N ASP A 115 5.46 7.77 6.03
CA ASP A 115 4.10 7.23 5.94
C ASP A 115 4.05 5.78 5.44
N ALA A 116 5.10 5.01 5.72
CA ALA A 116 5.28 3.66 5.18
C ALA A 116 4.22 2.70 5.74
N PHE A 117 4.01 2.71 7.06
CA PHE A 117 2.95 1.88 7.64
C PHE A 117 1.56 2.42 7.26
N SER A 118 1.41 3.74 7.27
CA SER A 118 0.14 4.39 6.97
C SER A 118 -0.36 4.12 5.54
N LEU A 119 0.54 4.06 4.56
CA LEU A 119 0.20 3.75 3.17
C LEU A 119 0.24 2.24 2.87
N HIS A 120 1.32 1.54 3.26
CA HIS A 120 1.51 0.13 2.87
C HIS A 120 0.85 -0.84 3.85
N GLY A 121 0.96 -0.60 5.15
CA GLY A 121 0.37 -1.44 6.18
C GLY A 121 -1.16 -1.38 6.12
N ILE A 122 -1.73 -0.19 6.25
CA ILE A 122 -3.18 0.01 6.25
C ILE A 122 -3.78 -0.32 4.87
N GLY A 123 -3.15 0.16 3.79
CA GLY A 123 -3.59 -0.14 2.43
C GLY A 123 -3.55 -1.63 2.12
N GLY A 124 -2.52 -2.33 2.58
CA GLY A 124 -2.39 -3.78 2.39
C GLY A 124 -3.42 -4.58 3.18
N ILE A 125 -3.73 -4.16 4.42
CA ILE A 125 -4.82 -4.75 5.21
C ILE A 125 -6.15 -4.59 4.49
N TRP A 126 -6.48 -3.39 4.04
CA TRP A 126 -7.70 -3.16 3.27
C TRP A 126 -7.72 -3.99 1.99
N GLY A 127 -6.62 -4.01 1.24
CA GLY A 127 -6.52 -4.80 0.02
C GLY A 127 -6.79 -6.27 0.26
N GLY A 128 -6.20 -6.87 1.30
CA GLY A 128 -6.43 -8.27 1.64
C GLY A 128 -7.89 -8.55 2.02
N ILE A 129 -8.52 -7.66 2.79
CA ILE A 129 -9.96 -7.74 3.10
C ILE A 129 -10.77 -7.65 1.81
N ALA A 130 -10.46 -6.69 0.95
CA ALA A 130 -11.17 -6.48 -0.30
C ALA A 130 -11.05 -7.66 -1.27
N THR A 131 -9.90 -8.35 -1.34
CA THR A 131 -9.78 -9.62 -2.06
C THR A 131 -10.82 -10.63 -1.57
N GLY A 132 -10.96 -10.78 -0.24
CA GLY A 132 -11.95 -11.68 0.36
C GLY A 132 -13.40 -11.26 0.14
N LEU A 133 -13.64 -10.00 -0.20
CA LEU A 133 -14.97 -9.47 -0.50
C LEU A 133 -15.35 -9.61 -1.98
N PHE A 134 -14.39 -9.37 -2.89
CA PHE A 134 -14.67 -9.12 -4.31
C PHE A 134 -14.08 -10.15 -5.30
N ALA A 135 -13.24 -11.11 -4.86
CA ALA A 135 -12.64 -12.08 -5.77
C ALA A 135 -13.70 -12.85 -6.58
N SER A 136 -13.51 -12.97 -7.90
CA SER A 136 -14.51 -13.54 -8.82
C SER A 136 -13.92 -14.57 -9.78
N ALA A 137 -14.66 -15.66 -9.96
CA ALA A 137 -14.38 -16.71 -10.94
C ALA A 137 -14.53 -16.22 -12.39
N LYS A 138 -15.26 -15.12 -12.62
CA LYS A 138 -15.34 -14.46 -13.94
C LYS A 138 -14.01 -13.83 -14.36
N VAL A 139 -13.19 -13.43 -13.39
CA VAL A 139 -11.85 -12.85 -13.62
C VAL A 139 -10.80 -13.95 -13.58
N ASN A 140 -10.89 -14.82 -12.57
CA ASN A 140 -9.92 -15.89 -12.38
C ASN A 140 -10.63 -17.19 -11.98
N PRO A 141 -10.86 -18.12 -12.92
CA PRO A 141 -11.53 -19.40 -12.66
C PRO A 141 -10.86 -20.25 -11.56
N ASN A 142 -9.60 -20.00 -11.21
CA ASN A 142 -8.90 -20.75 -10.17
C ASN A 142 -9.50 -20.56 -8.77
N VAL A 143 -10.26 -19.48 -8.53
CA VAL A 143 -10.92 -19.27 -7.23
C VAL A 143 -12.04 -20.28 -6.95
N ILE A 144 -12.51 -21.01 -7.96
CA ILE A 144 -13.48 -22.12 -7.84
C ILE A 144 -12.87 -23.48 -8.23
N ALA A 145 -11.54 -23.55 -8.38
CA ALA A 145 -10.87 -24.83 -8.63
C ALA A 145 -11.02 -25.76 -7.42
N GLN A 146 -10.72 -27.04 -7.63
CA GLN A 146 -10.72 -28.01 -6.53
C GLN A 146 -9.77 -27.56 -5.41
N ASN A 147 -10.26 -27.56 -4.17
CA ASN A 147 -9.56 -27.06 -2.97
C ASN A 147 -9.32 -25.53 -2.93
N ALA A 148 -9.97 -24.75 -3.79
CA ALA A 148 -10.00 -23.30 -3.64
C ALA A 148 -10.96 -22.88 -2.51
N LEU A 149 -10.70 -21.69 -1.95
CA LEU A 149 -11.50 -21.10 -0.87
C LEU A 149 -12.82 -20.45 -1.35
N GLY A 150 -13.07 -20.48 -2.66
CA GLY A 150 -14.25 -19.91 -3.29
C GLY A 150 -14.09 -18.44 -3.70
N GLU A 151 -15.18 -17.90 -4.27
CA GLU A 151 -15.29 -16.47 -4.59
C GLU A 151 -15.51 -15.62 -3.34
N GLY A 152 -15.25 -14.32 -3.47
CA GLY A 152 -15.44 -13.34 -2.42
C GLY A 152 -16.89 -13.26 -1.92
N PHE A 153 -17.04 -12.76 -0.69
CA PHE A 153 -18.30 -12.77 0.04
C PHE A 153 -19.48 -12.14 -0.73
N PHE A 154 -19.26 -11.06 -1.48
CA PHE A 154 -20.34 -10.41 -2.22
C PHE A 154 -20.83 -11.20 -3.45
N ILE A 155 -20.09 -12.23 -3.85
CA ILE A 155 -20.43 -13.06 -5.01
C ILE A 155 -20.96 -14.41 -4.54
N SER A 156 -20.23 -15.12 -3.67
CA SER A 156 -20.61 -16.45 -3.21
C SER A 156 -21.56 -16.45 -2.02
N GLY A 157 -21.62 -15.37 -1.24
CA GLY A 157 -22.25 -15.33 0.08
C GLY A 157 -21.46 -16.09 1.17
N SER A 158 -20.35 -16.74 0.81
CA SER A 158 -19.49 -17.49 1.74
C SER A 158 -18.49 -16.58 2.42
N LEU A 159 -18.22 -16.84 3.70
CA LEU A 159 -17.20 -16.15 4.48
C LEU A 159 -15.84 -16.85 4.46
N GLU A 160 -15.71 -17.98 3.75
CA GLU A 160 -14.51 -18.82 3.78
C GLU A 160 -13.25 -18.06 3.33
N LEU A 161 -13.23 -17.55 2.10
CA LEU A 161 -12.12 -16.72 1.61
C LEU A 161 -11.86 -15.50 2.50
N LEU A 162 -12.91 -14.80 2.95
CA LEU A 162 -12.74 -13.61 3.79
C LEU A 162 -12.10 -13.92 5.15
N LYS A 163 -12.46 -15.05 5.77
CA LYS A 163 -11.85 -15.50 7.03
C LYS A 163 -10.38 -15.83 6.85
N GLU A 164 -10.03 -16.54 5.79
CA GLU A 164 -8.63 -16.87 5.49
C GLU A 164 -7.80 -15.64 5.17
N GLN A 165 -8.35 -14.67 4.43
CA GLN A 165 -7.69 -13.38 4.22
C GLN A 165 -7.44 -12.65 5.55
N PHE A 166 -8.42 -12.64 6.46
CA PHE A 166 -8.24 -12.02 7.77
C PHE A 166 -7.18 -12.74 8.61
N PHE A 167 -7.17 -14.07 8.58
CA PHE A 167 -6.17 -14.89 9.27
C PHE A 167 -4.76 -14.63 8.72
N ALA A 168 -4.59 -14.61 7.39
CA ALA A 168 -3.34 -14.29 6.73
C ALA A 168 -2.84 -12.88 7.09
N ILE A 169 -3.74 -11.88 7.12
CA ILE A 169 -3.41 -10.51 7.53
C ILE A 169 -2.86 -10.50 8.96
N VAL A 170 -3.53 -11.17 9.91
CA VAL A 170 -3.08 -11.24 11.30
C VAL A 170 -1.71 -11.89 11.40
N ILE A 171 -1.48 -12.99 10.68
CA ILE A 171 -0.17 -13.65 10.64
C ILE A 171 0.90 -12.70 10.10
N CYS A 172 0.66 -12.04 8.96
CA CYS A 172 1.61 -11.12 8.36
C CYS A 172 1.97 -9.95 9.30
N VAL A 173 0.98 -9.37 9.97
CA VAL A 173 1.19 -8.27 10.93
C VAL A 173 2.01 -8.75 12.13
N VAL A 174 1.62 -9.88 12.75
CA VAL A 174 2.33 -10.41 13.92
C VAL A 174 3.76 -10.81 13.57
N LEU A 175 3.94 -11.53 12.46
CA LEU A 175 5.25 -11.96 11.99
C LEU A 175 6.14 -10.75 11.68
N SER A 176 5.64 -9.79 10.91
CA SER A 176 6.40 -8.58 10.57
C SER A 176 6.80 -7.81 11.82
N ALA A 177 5.87 -7.54 12.73
CA ALA A 177 6.16 -6.79 13.95
C ALA A 177 7.15 -7.53 14.87
N LEU A 178 6.92 -8.82 15.13
CA LEU A 178 7.73 -9.62 16.04
C LEU A 178 9.14 -9.86 15.48
N VAL A 179 9.24 -10.28 14.22
CA VAL A 179 10.53 -10.58 13.60
C VAL A 179 11.34 -9.31 13.40
N SER A 180 10.74 -8.21 12.92
CA SER A 180 11.44 -6.92 12.83
C SER A 180 11.91 -6.44 14.20
N PHE A 181 11.09 -6.57 15.25
CA PHE A 181 11.50 -6.21 16.60
C PHE A 181 12.70 -7.04 17.07
N ILE A 182 12.68 -8.36 16.87
CA ILE A 182 13.80 -9.24 17.24
C ILE A 182 15.07 -8.86 16.47
N ILE A 183 14.97 -8.65 15.16
CA ILE A 183 16.11 -8.25 14.31
C ILE A 183 16.68 -6.93 14.80
N PHE A 184 15.85 -5.89 14.98
CA PHE A 184 16.32 -4.60 15.47
C PHE A 184 16.91 -4.70 16.87
N LYS A 185 16.34 -5.55 17.75
CA LYS A 185 16.88 -5.76 19.10
C LYS A 185 18.26 -6.42 19.04
N ILE A 186 18.46 -7.40 18.17
CA ILE A 186 19.77 -8.03 17.97
C ILE A 186 20.77 -7.02 17.43
N ILE A 187 20.41 -6.24 16.39
CA ILE A 187 21.29 -5.19 15.85
C ILE A 187 21.64 -4.16 16.93
N SER A 188 20.68 -3.81 17.79
CA SER A 188 20.90 -2.85 18.89
C SER A 188 21.92 -3.30 19.93
N CYS A 189 22.27 -4.60 19.97
CA CYS A 189 23.35 -5.10 20.82
C CYS A 189 24.74 -4.80 20.25
N PHE A 190 24.85 -4.47 18.96
CA PHE A 190 26.12 -4.24 18.26
C PHE A 190 26.31 -2.77 17.84
N THR A 191 25.23 -2.05 17.57
CA THR A 191 25.27 -0.65 17.12
C THR A 191 24.01 0.10 17.55
N ASP A 192 24.11 1.42 17.69
CA ASP A 192 22.94 2.28 17.81
C ASP A 192 22.12 2.22 16.50
N LEU A 193 20.79 2.13 16.63
CA LEU A 193 19.87 2.07 15.49
C LEU A 193 19.55 3.45 14.88
N ARG A 194 19.67 4.51 15.67
CA ARG A 194 19.44 5.90 15.26
C ARG A 194 20.71 6.70 15.56
N VAL A 195 21.03 7.66 14.70
CA VAL A 195 22.12 8.59 14.95
C VAL A 195 21.84 9.41 16.21
N LYS A 196 22.91 9.94 16.83
CA LYS A 196 22.78 10.88 17.96
C LYS A 196 22.03 12.14 17.52
N GLU A 197 21.31 12.77 18.44
CA GLU A 197 20.51 13.97 18.15
C GLU A 197 21.34 15.12 17.55
N GLU A 198 22.58 15.32 18.01
CA GLU A 198 23.49 16.32 17.43
C GLU A 198 23.83 16.04 15.95
N VAL A 199 24.04 14.76 15.61
CA VAL A 199 24.30 14.31 14.22
C VAL A 199 23.06 14.49 13.36
N GLU A 200 21.87 14.20 13.92
CA GLU A 200 20.59 14.41 13.26
C GLU A 200 20.34 15.90 12.97
N GLN A 201 20.57 16.77 13.95
CA GLN A 201 20.42 18.23 13.81
C GLN A 201 21.40 18.83 12.79
N LYS A 202 22.63 18.31 12.73
CA LYS A 202 23.62 18.74 11.73
C LYS A 202 23.29 18.24 10.31
N GLY A 203 22.49 17.19 10.20
CA GLY A 203 22.11 16.53 8.95
C GLY A 203 23.03 15.36 8.59
N LEU A 204 22.42 14.28 8.10
CA LEU A 204 23.11 13.03 7.76
C LEU A 204 24.05 13.20 6.56
N ASP A 205 23.69 14.01 5.56
CA ASP A 205 24.52 14.31 4.40
C ASP A 205 25.92 14.77 4.81
N VAL A 206 25.99 15.78 5.67
CA VAL A 206 27.29 16.35 6.10
C VAL A 206 27.99 15.43 7.08
N SER A 207 27.24 14.83 8.01
CA SER A 207 27.84 14.11 9.14
C SER A 207 28.29 12.69 8.80
N LEU A 208 27.57 12.00 7.90
CA LEU A 208 27.86 10.62 7.51
C LEU A 208 28.43 10.51 6.10
N HIS A 209 28.06 11.42 5.19
CA HIS A 209 28.48 11.35 3.79
C HIS A 209 29.54 12.40 3.41
N GLY A 210 29.79 13.40 4.27
CA GLY A 210 30.77 14.45 4.01
C GLY A 210 30.38 15.39 2.85
N GLU A 211 29.11 15.34 2.43
CA GLU A 211 28.60 16.03 1.25
C GLU A 211 27.38 16.89 1.62
N LYS A 212 26.95 17.74 0.70
CA LYS A 212 25.69 18.46 0.79
C LYS A 212 24.89 18.15 -0.47
N ALA A 213 23.68 17.60 -0.33
CA ALA A 213 22.82 17.33 -1.49
C ALA A 213 22.55 18.59 -2.33
N TYR A 214 22.51 19.76 -1.68
CA TYR A 214 22.30 21.05 -2.34
C TYR A 214 23.25 22.10 -1.76
N THR A 215 23.98 22.78 -2.63
CA THR A 215 24.65 24.04 -2.32
C THR A 215 23.68 25.18 -2.58
N LEU A 216 23.17 25.81 -1.51
CA LEU A 216 22.39 27.03 -1.61
C LEU A 216 23.26 28.10 -2.28
N ALA A 217 22.75 28.67 -3.39
CA ALA A 217 23.34 29.83 -4.05
C ALA A 217 23.07 31.11 -3.23
#